data_AF-A0AAI8YNK1-F1
#
_entry.id   AF-A0AAI8YNK1-F1
#
_cell.length_a   1.000
_cell.length_b   1.000
_cell.length_c   1.000
_cell.angle_alpha   90.00
_cell.angle_beta   90.00
_cell.angle_gamma   90.00
#
_symmetry.space_group_name_H-M   'P 1'
#
loop_
_entity.id
_entity.type
_entity.pdbx_description
1 polymer ?
#
loop_
_entity_poly.entity_id
_entity_poly.type
_entity_poly.pdbx_seq_one_letter_code
_entity_poly.pdbx_strand_id
1 'polypeptide(L)'
;MVKGNQTVIEEFNDIVNMSASDLEAWLKESSSQDAGWSKGDESGETIGHERHASWRAGGVFPISPVFLHAAGRKIIEILKKNPDKDPSLYDHDDIDHMRRVVAYCKRHLAQEGKAKQGPESKSSRSLKNWGHDPQKA
;
A
#
# COMPACT_ATOMS: atom_id res chain seq x y z
N MET A 1 5.22 19.84 -6.09
CA MET A 1 4.61 19.57 -7.40
C MET A 1 3.82 18.28 -7.28
N VAL A 2 2.49 18.31 -7.49
CA VAL A 2 1.68 17.07 -7.54
C VAL A 2 2.04 16.36 -8.84
N LYS A 3 2.35 15.06 -8.79
CA LYS A 3 2.68 14.29 -10.00
C LYS A 3 1.44 14.21 -10.90
N GLY A 4 1.67 14.32 -12.22
CA GLY A 4 0.62 14.15 -13.22
C GLY A 4 -0.02 12.76 -13.12
N ASN A 5 -1.31 12.65 -13.45
CA ASN A 5 -2.08 11.41 -13.35
C ASN A 5 -1.40 10.26 -14.11
N GLN A 6 -0.88 10.54 -15.31
CA GLN A 6 -0.19 9.56 -16.14
C GLN A 6 1.04 8.96 -15.44
N THR A 7 1.89 9.82 -14.89
CA THR A 7 3.08 9.38 -14.13
C THR A 7 2.71 8.51 -12.93
N VAL A 8 1.60 8.81 -12.25
CA VAL A 8 1.12 8.00 -11.13
C VAL A 8 0.72 6.61 -11.60
N ILE A 9 -0.01 6.52 -12.71
CA ILE A 9 -0.47 5.24 -13.28
C ILE A 9 0.73 4.40 -13.70
N GLU A 10 1.72 5.00 -14.36
CA GLU A 10 2.98 4.33 -14.74
C GLU A 10 3.73 3.82 -13.51
N GLU A 11 3.95 4.67 -12.50
CA GLU A 11 4.62 4.27 -11.25
C GLU A 11 3.83 3.21 -10.47
N PHE A 12 2.50 3.23 -10.52
CA PHE A 12 1.66 2.23 -9.89
C PHE A 12 1.82 0.87 -10.57
N ASN A 13 1.80 0.86 -11.90
CA ASN A 13 1.97 -0.37 -12.69
C ASN A 13 3.38 -0.96 -12.57
N ASP A 14 4.38 -0.14 -12.31
CA ASP A 14 5.76 -0.54 -12.02
C ASP A 14 5.89 -1.14 -10.62
N ILE A 15 5.28 -0.50 -9.61
CA ILE A 15 5.47 -0.92 -8.22
C ILE A 15 4.55 -2.07 -7.79
N VAL A 16 3.36 -2.19 -8.36
CA VAL A 16 2.42 -3.27 -8.06
C VAL A 16 2.71 -4.46 -8.96
N ASN A 17 3.43 -5.45 -8.41
CA ASN A 17 3.86 -6.65 -9.11
C ASN A 17 3.03 -7.91 -8.75
N MET A 18 2.06 -7.78 -7.85
CA MET A 18 1.11 -8.84 -7.50
C MET A 18 -0.16 -8.76 -8.36
N SER A 19 -0.67 -9.91 -8.80
CA SER A 19 -1.96 -9.97 -9.48
C SER A 19 -3.12 -9.78 -8.49
N ALA A 20 -4.31 -9.45 -8.99
CA ALA A 20 -5.50 -9.33 -8.15
C ALA A 20 -5.79 -10.63 -7.36
N SER A 21 -5.59 -11.78 -7.99
CA SER A 21 -5.78 -13.10 -7.36
C SER A 21 -4.72 -13.38 -6.30
N ASP A 22 -3.46 -13.05 -6.55
CA ASP A 22 -2.37 -13.20 -5.58
C ASP A 22 -2.61 -12.33 -4.35
N LEU A 23 -3.00 -11.07 -4.56
CA LEU A 23 -3.28 -10.13 -3.49
C LEU A 23 -4.52 -10.54 -2.69
N GLU A 24 -5.55 -11.08 -3.36
CA GLU A 24 -6.74 -11.60 -2.68
C GLU A 24 -6.42 -12.83 -1.81
N ALA A 25 -5.58 -13.75 -2.30
CA ALA A 25 -5.12 -14.89 -1.53
C ALA A 25 -4.31 -14.43 -0.31
N TRP A 26 -3.36 -13.51 -0.52
CA TRP A 26 -2.53 -12.94 0.54
C TRP A 26 -3.35 -12.25 1.63
N LEU A 27 -4.33 -11.42 1.26
CA LEU A 27 -5.19 -10.72 2.24
C LEU A 27 -6.11 -11.66 3.04
N LYS A 28 -6.29 -12.91 2.61
CA LYS A 28 -7.00 -13.95 3.37
C LYS A 28 -6.11 -14.64 4.41
N GLU A 29 -4.79 -14.52 4.30
CA GLU A 29 -3.85 -15.11 5.24
C GLU A 29 -3.75 -14.29 6.54
N SER A 30 -3.53 -14.97 7.67
CA SER A 30 -3.32 -14.32 8.97
C SER A 30 -2.05 -13.46 9.01
N SER A 31 -1.04 -13.80 8.19
CA SER A 31 0.20 -13.03 8.04
C SER A 31 -0.02 -11.59 7.53
N SER A 32 -1.09 -11.35 6.76
CA SER A 32 -1.49 -10.00 6.32
C SER A 32 -1.94 -9.12 7.49
N GLN A 33 -2.48 -9.73 8.56
CA GLN A 33 -3.00 -9.01 9.74
C GLN A 33 -1.89 -8.55 10.70
N ASP A 34 -0.70 -9.16 10.66
CA ASP A 34 0.45 -8.85 11.53
C ASP A 34 1.39 -7.78 10.93
N ALA A 35 1.04 -7.19 9.78
CA ALA A 35 1.85 -6.20 9.08
C ALA A 35 1.85 -4.78 9.72
N GLY A 36 1.20 -4.61 10.88
CA GLY A 36 1.10 -3.31 11.56
C GLY A 36 2.39 -2.87 12.23
N TRP A 37 2.77 -1.61 12.01
CA TRP A 37 3.83 -0.94 12.79
C TRP A 37 3.18 -0.17 13.95
N SER A 38 3.39 -0.64 15.17
CA SER A 38 3.17 0.18 16.36
C SER A 38 4.45 0.99 16.57
N LYS A 39 4.37 2.31 16.72
CA LYS A 39 5.47 3.02 17.39
C LYS A 39 5.59 2.38 18.77
N GLY A 40 6.80 1.95 19.14
CA GLY A 40 7.06 1.55 20.51
C GLY A 40 6.88 2.77 21.41
N ASP A 41 5.66 2.97 21.90
CA ASP A 41 5.35 3.58 23.19
C ASP A 41 3.87 3.26 23.51
N GLU A 42 3.64 3.04 24.79
CA GLU A 42 2.54 2.29 25.38
C GLU A 42 1.24 3.11 25.46
N SER A 43 0.54 3.29 24.33
CA SER A 43 -0.84 3.81 24.40
C SER A 43 -1.73 3.25 23.29
N GLY A 44 -2.58 2.31 23.69
CA GLY A 44 -3.57 1.64 22.86
C GLY A 44 -4.78 2.53 22.54
N GLU A 45 -4.57 3.59 21.75
CA GLU A 45 -5.68 4.30 21.11
C GLU A 45 -5.72 4.01 19.62
N THR A 46 -6.69 3.19 19.22
CA THR A 46 -7.10 3.03 17.83
C THR A 46 -7.76 4.32 17.35
N ILE A 47 -6.99 5.22 16.73
CA ILE A 47 -7.53 6.41 16.05
C ILE A 47 -8.12 5.96 14.70
N GLY A 48 -9.35 5.47 14.77
CA GLY A 48 -10.20 5.17 13.63
C GLY A 48 -11.44 6.06 13.67
N HIS A 49 -11.29 7.34 13.38
CA HIS A 49 -12.38 8.19 12.90
C HIS A 49 -11.84 9.27 11.96
N GLU A 50 -12.20 9.09 10.68
CA GLU A 50 -12.84 10.12 9.88
C GLU A 50 -12.00 11.26 9.24
N ARG A 51 -12.15 11.33 7.90
CA ARG A 51 -12.05 12.49 6.99
C ARG A 51 -10.73 13.27 6.98
N HIS A 52 -10.03 13.17 5.84
CA HIS A 52 -9.32 14.30 5.22
C HIS A 52 -8.24 14.98 6.11
N ALA A 53 -7.17 14.29 6.50
CA ALA A 53 -6.09 14.92 7.26
C ALA A 53 -4.67 14.51 6.81
N SER A 54 -4.06 15.45 6.08
CA SER A 54 -2.63 15.76 6.01
C SER A 54 -1.62 14.61 5.83
N TRP A 55 -1.35 14.28 4.56
CA TRP A 55 -0.09 13.65 4.13
C TRP A 55 1.14 14.57 4.25
N ARG A 56 0.99 15.83 4.72
CA ARG A 56 2.12 16.71 5.02
C ARG A 56 2.67 16.39 6.41
N ALA A 57 3.73 15.57 6.42
CA ALA A 57 4.91 15.68 7.29
C ALA A 57 5.40 14.30 7.70
N GLY A 58 6.19 13.64 6.84
CA GLY A 58 7.30 12.75 7.21
C GLY A 58 7.12 11.64 8.26
N GLY A 59 5.90 11.35 8.71
CA GLY A 59 5.60 10.43 9.79
C GLY A 59 5.10 9.10 9.27
N VAL A 60 5.66 8.01 9.81
CA VAL A 60 5.05 6.68 9.70
C VAL A 60 3.76 6.75 10.51
N PHE A 61 2.62 6.89 9.82
CA PHE A 61 1.32 6.75 10.45
C PHE A 61 1.22 5.31 11.01
N PRO A 62 0.71 5.11 12.24
CA PRO A 62 0.32 3.77 12.67
C PRO A 62 -0.82 3.33 11.76
N ILE A 63 -0.49 2.46 10.83
CA ILE A 63 -1.44 1.95 9.88
C ILE A 63 -2.14 0.79 10.58
N SER A 64 -3.35 1.03 11.07
CA SER A 64 -4.13 -0.04 11.68
C SER A 64 -4.28 -1.19 10.69
N PRO A 65 -4.28 -2.46 11.14
CA PRO A 65 -4.43 -3.63 10.26
C PRO A 65 -5.66 -3.53 9.34
N VAL A 66 -6.73 -2.90 9.82
CA VAL A 66 -7.96 -2.63 9.07
C VAL A 66 -7.73 -1.70 7.87
N PHE A 67 -6.87 -0.69 8.01
CA PHE A 67 -6.56 0.26 6.94
C PHE A 67 -5.69 -0.38 5.85
N LEU A 68 -4.71 -1.23 6.22
CA LEU A 68 -3.93 -2.00 5.25
C LEU A 68 -4.81 -2.93 4.42
N HIS A 69 -5.73 -3.65 5.06
CA HIS A 69 -6.65 -4.53 4.35
C HIS A 69 -7.61 -3.75 3.43
N ALA A 70 -8.10 -2.59 3.86
CA ALA A 70 -8.95 -1.76 3.01
C ALA A 70 -8.19 -1.23 1.78
N ALA A 71 -6.92 -0.84 1.96
CA ALA A 71 -6.07 -0.39 0.86
C ALA A 71 -5.79 -1.51 -0.15
N GLY A 72 -5.45 -2.72 0.33
CA GLY A 72 -5.26 -3.90 -0.52
C GLY A 72 -6.52 -4.30 -1.28
N ARG A 73 -7.70 -4.24 -0.64
CA ARG A 73 -8.98 -4.53 -1.32
C ARG A 73 -9.28 -3.55 -2.46
N LYS A 74 -9.03 -2.25 -2.26
CA LYS A 74 -9.22 -1.25 -3.32
C LYS A 74 -8.27 -1.48 -4.50
N ILE A 75 -7.04 -1.95 -4.26
CA ILE A 75 -6.12 -2.35 -5.34
C ILE A 75 -6.70 -3.53 -6.15
N ILE A 76 -7.27 -4.53 -5.46
CA ILE A 76 -7.94 -5.67 -6.14
C ILE A 76 -9.09 -5.17 -7.01
N GLU A 77 -9.91 -4.24 -6.53
CA GLU A 77 -11.01 -3.66 -7.31
C GLU A 77 -10.50 -2.94 -8.56
N ILE A 78 -9.45 -2.12 -8.42
CA ILE A 78 -8.83 -1.40 -9.55
C ILE A 78 -8.28 -2.39 -10.59
N LEU A 79 -7.58 -3.43 -10.16
CA LEU A 79 -7.01 -4.45 -11.04
C LEU A 79 -8.09 -5.31 -11.73
N LYS A 80 -9.20 -5.63 -11.04
CA LYS A 80 -10.33 -6.36 -11.63
C LYS A 80 -11.16 -5.50 -12.59
N LYS A 81 -11.31 -4.21 -12.28
CA LYS A 81 -12.04 -3.24 -13.12
C LYS A 81 -11.30 -2.95 -14.43
N ASN A 82 -9.97 -2.93 -14.41
CA ASN A 82 -9.15 -2.58 -15.56
C ASN A 82 -7.94 -3.54 -15.73
N PRO A 83 -8.17 -4.78 -16.19
CA PRO A 83 -7.12 -5.78 -16.35
C PRO A 83 -6.09 -5.38 -17.42
N ASP A 84 -6.52 -4.66 -18.47
CA ASP A 84 -5.65 -4.17 -19.55
C ASP A 84 -4.85 -2.90 -19.17
N LYS A 85 -5.06 -2.37 -17.95
CA LYS A 85 -4.36 -1.21 -17.40
C LYS A 85 -4.50 0.05 -18.26
N ASP A 86 -5.64 0.21 -18.94
CA ASP A 86 -5.93 1.37 -19.78
C ASP A 86 -6.03 2.64 -18.91
N PRO A 87 -5.14 3.64 -19.09
CA PRO A 87 -5.15 4.87 -18.30
C PRO A 87 -6.46 5.67 -18.36
N SER A 88 -7.26 5.49 -19.42
CA SER A 88 -8.51 6.23 -19.65
C SER A 88 -9.69 5.72 -18.81
N LEU A 89 -9.60 4.49 -18.28
CA LEU A 89 -10.67 3.84 -17.52
C LEU A 89 -10.61 4.15 -16.01
N TYR A 90 -9.56 4.83 -15.55
CA TYR A 90 -9.40 5.19 -14.14
C TYR A 90 -10.13 6.48 -13.80
N ASP A 91 -10.92 6.43 -12.72
CA ASP A 91 -11.54 7.62 -12.18
C ASP A 91 -10.60 8.34 -11.20
N HIS A 92 -11.05 9.50 -10.71
CA HIS A 92 -10.24 10.32 -9.81
C HIS A 92 -9.94 9.61 -8.47
N ASP A 93 -10.84 8.77 -7.96
CA ASP A 93 -10.65 8.01 -6.72
C ASP A 93 -9.62 6.89 -6.93
N ASP A 94 -9.67 6.21 -8.07
CA ASP A 94 -8.67 5.21 -8.45
C ASP A 94 -7.26 5.85 -8.49
N ILE A 95 -7.13 7.01 -9.14
CA ILE A 95 -5.86 7.72 -9.27
C ILE A 95 -5.36 8.23 -7.90
N ASP A 96 -6.24 8.73 -7.04
CA ASP A 96 -5.85 9.15 -5.68
C ASP A 96 -5.36 7.97 -4.84
N HIS A 97 -6.02 6.81 -4.95
CA HIS A 97 -5.57 5.60 -4.29
C HIS A 97 -4.22 5.14 -4.82
N MET A 98 -4.02 5.09 -6.14
CA MET A 98 -2.72 4.76 -6.76
C MET A 98 -1.59 5.67 -6.27
N ARG A 99 -1.84 6.98 -6.13
CA ARG A 99 -0.86 7.92 -5.55
C ARG A 99 -0.43 7.49 -4.15
N ARG A 100 -1.38 7.06 -3.32
CA ARG A 100 -1.10 6.60 -1.96
C ARG A 100 -0.27 5.32 -1.99
N VAL A 101 -0.62 4.35 -2.84
CA VAL A 101 0.12 3.10 -3.02
C VAL A 101 1.57 3.37 -3.42
N VAL A 102 1.76 4.14 -4.50
CA VAL A 102 3.10 4.48 -5.01
C VAL A 102 3.93 5.19 -3.94
N ALA A 103 3.35 6.20 -3.28
CA ALA A 103 4.08 6.97 -2.29
C ALA A 103 4.41 6.14 -1.04
N TYR A 104 3.52 5.22 -0.65
CA TYR A 104 3.74 4.29 0.45
C TYR A 104 4.90 3.33 0.16
N CYS A 105 4.82 2.59 -0.96
CA CYS A 105 5.80 1.58 -1.33
C CYS A 105 7.17 2.20 -1.55
N LYS A 106 7.27 3.32 -2.30
CA LYS A 106 8.56 4.00 -2.53
C LYS A 106 9.22 4.48 -1.25
N ARG A 107 8.45 5.00 -0.29
CA ARG A 107 8.99 5.42 1.01
C ARG A 107 9.48 4.23 1.82
N HIS A 108 8.73 3.14 1.85
CA HIS A 108 9.11 1.95 2.62
C HIS A 108 10.34 1.27 2.01
N LEU A 109 10.40 1.10 0.69
CA LEU A 109 11.59 0.58 0.00
C LEU A 109 12.84 1.44 0.27
N ALA A 110 12.70 2.77 0.26
CA ALA A 110 13.81 3.67 0.59
C ALA A 110 14.24 3.61 2.07
N GLN A 111 13.32 3.27 2.98
CA GLN A 111 13.61 3.07 4.40
C GLN A 111 14.24 1.69 4.68
N GLU A 112 13.83 0.65 3.96
CA GLU A 112 14.36 -0.71 4.09
C GLU A 112 15.85 -0.80 3.72
N GLY A 113 16.36 0.04 2.81
CA GLY A 113 17.80 0.15 2.54
C GLY A 113 18.66 0.50 3.76
N LYS A 114 18.05 0.97 4.87
CA LYS A 114 18.72 1.26 6.14
C LYS A 114 18.45 0.22 7.24
N ALA A 115 17.47 -0.67 7.08
CA ALA A 115 17.06 -1.62 8.10
C ALA A 115 17.03 -3.04 7.52
N LYS A 116 17.93 -3.91 8.00
CA LYS A 116 17.97 -5.34 7.65
C LYS A 116 16.60 -5.97 7.88
N GLN A 117 15.93 -6.39 6.83
CA GLN A 117 14.67 -7.10 6.96
C GLN A 117 14.60 -8.23 5.94
N GLY A 118 14.39 -9.45 6.44
CA GLY A 118 14.26 -10.66 5.63
C GLY A 118 12.87 -10.80 4.99
N PRO A 119 12.67 -11.86 4.18
CA PRO A 119 11.41 -12.15 3.50
C PRO A 119 10.18 -12.22 4.42
N GLU A 120 10.37 -12.57 5.70
CA GLU A 120 9.32 -12.71 6.72
C GLU A 120 9.11 -11.46 7.60
N SER A 121 9.76 -10.34 7.27
CA SER A 121 9.65 -9.13 8.07
C SER A 121 8.26 -8.49 8.01
N LYS A 122 7.90 -7.72 9.05
CA LYS A 122 6.68 -6.89 9.07
C LYS A 122 6.62 -5.92 7.89
N SER A 123 7.77 -5.45 7.42
CA SER A 123 7.88 -4.55 6.28
C SER A 123 7.54 -5.25 4.96
N SER A 124 8.11 -6.44 4.72
CA SER A 124 7.77 -7.31 3.58
C SER A 124 6.26 -7.64 3.56
N ARG A 125 5.69 -8.02 4.71
CA ARG A 125 4.25 -8.29 4.85
C ARG A 125 3.41 -7.05 4.54
N SER A 126 3.86 -5.88 4.98
CA SER A 126 3.17 -4.63 4.70
C SER A 126 3.22 -4.28 3.22
N LEU A 127 4.38 -4.38 2.55
CA LEU A 127 4.49 -4.14 1.10
C LEU A 127 3.54 -5.04 0.31
N LYS A 128 3.42 -6.31 0.69
CA LYS A 128 2.45 -7.24 0.09
C LYS A 128 1.00 -6.79 0.26
N ASN A 129 0.62 -6.20 1.40
CA ASN A 129 -0.72 -5.61 1.58
C ASN A 129 -0.99 -4.44 0.62
N TRP A 130 0.06 -3.81 0.11
CA TRP A 130 0.00 -2.75 -0.90
C TRP A 130 0.28 -3.26 -2.33
N GLY A 131 0.27 -4.58 -2.54
CA GLY A 131 0.44 -5.21 -3.86
C GLY A 131 1.88 -5.28 -4.37
N HIS A 132 2.87 -4.96 -3.54
CA HIS A 132 4.28 -5.09 -3.86
C HIS A 132 4.89 -6.28 -3.13
N ASP A 133 5.28 -7.31 -3.88
CA ASP A 133 6.04 -8.44 -3.37
C ASP A 133 7.53 -8.19 -3.60
N PRO A 134 8.33 -7.92 -2.55
CA PRO A 134 9.78 -7.72 -2.69
C PRO A 134 10.52 -8.99 -3.15
N GLN A 135 9.89 -10.16 -3.14
CA GLN A 135 10.47 -11.40 -3.66
C GLN A 135 10.24 -11.59 -5.17
N LYS A 136 9.33 -10.81 -5.77
CA LYS A 136 9.03 -10.84 -7.20
C LYS A 136 9.68 -9.66 -7.98
N ALA A 137 10.42 -8.79 -7.29
CA ALA A 137 11.04 -7.59 -7.84
C ALA A 137 12.50 -7.83 -8.26
#